data_AF-A0A1Q3DDB3-F1
#
_entry.id   AF-A0A1Q3DDB3-F1
#
_cell.length_a   1.000
_cell.length_b   1.000
_cell.length_c   1.000
_cell.angle_alpha   90.00
_cell.angle_beta   90.00
_cell.angle_gamma   90.00
#
_symmetry.space_group_name_H-M   'P 1'
#
loop_
_entity.id
_entity.type
_entity.pdbx_description
1 polymer ?
#
loop_
_entity_poly.entity_id
_entity_poly.type
_entity_poly.pdbx_seq_one_letter_code
_entity_poly.pdbx_strand_id
1 'polypeptide(L)'
;FLEAIQVNELKEPILDNNNEPIEDAVSTLVYNITQYLIGDPTNLKDRIADQLSNLRCRKLQDFRWYKDTFMTKVLTREDANQPYWKEKFITGLPTLFAEKIRSKYR
;
A
#
# COMPACT_ATOMS: atom_id res chain seq x y z
N PHE A 1 22.44 -4.67 -0.85
CA PHE A 1 22.29 -6.12 -0.64
C PHE A 1 21.89 -6.27 0.82
N LEU A 2 20.63 -6.64 1.09
CA LEU A 2 20.19 -6.95 2.45
C LEU A 2 20.45 -8.46 2.59
N GLU A 3 21.54 -8.82 3.26
CA GLU A 3 21.82 -10.22 3.59
C GLU A 3 20.77 -10.66 4.62
N ALA A 4 19.77 -11.40 4.16
CA ALA A 4 18.79 -12.02 5.04
C ALA A 4 19.41 -13.27 5.67
N ILE A 5 19.19 -13.47 6.96
CA ILE A 5 19.66 -14.65 7.70
C ILE A 5 18.46 -15.50 8.12
N GLN A 6 18.66 -16.81 8.20
CA GLN A 6 17.63 -17.73 8.68
C GLN A 6 17.45 -17.58 10.19
N VAL A 7 16.20 -17.60 10.64
CA VAL A 7 15.85 -17.49 12.07
C VAL A 7 14.94 -18.62 12.52
N ASN A 8 15.04 -19.03 13.78
CA ASN A 8 14.16 -20.02 14.40
C ASN A 8 12.81 -19.39 14.81
N GLU A 9 11.92 -20.18 15.43
CA GLU A 9 10.61 -19.72 15.90
C GLU A 9 10.69 -18.61 16.96
N LEU A 10 11.80 -18.52 17.70
CA LEU A 10 12.08 -17.48 18.69
C LEU A 10 12.73 -16.22 18.08
N LYS A 11 12.87 -16.18 16.74
CA LYS A 11 13.56 -15.13 15.97
C LYS A 11 15.07 -15.04 16.23
N GLU A 12 15.68 -16.12 16.71
CA GLU A 12 17.12 -16.19 16.91
C GLU A 12 17.81 -16.70 15.62
N PRO A 13 18.99 -16.21 15.27
CA PRO A 13 19.73 -16.67 14.10
C PRO A 13 20.02 -18.17 14.15
N ILE A 14 19.77 -18.88 13.05
CA ILE A 14 20.23 -20.25 12.88
C ILE A 14 21.69 -20.19 12.44
N LEU A 15 22.56 -20.89 13.19
CA LEU A 15 23.99 -20.90 12.96
C LEU A 15 24.43 -22.18 12.25
N ASP A 16 25.49 -22.07 11.45
CA ASP A 16 26.18 -23.19 10.83
C ASP A 16 27.16 -23.89 11.80
N ASN A 17 27.93 -24.84 11.29
CA ASN A 17 28.92 -25.58 12.09
C ASN A 17 30.10 -24.73 12.59
N ASN A 18 30.29 -23.53 12.05
CA ASN A 18 31.32 -22.58 12.43
C ASN A 18 30.78 -21.48 13.36
N ASN A 19 29.54 -21.62 13.84
CA ASN A 19 28.81 -20.61 14.62
C ASN A 19 28.49 -19.33 13.82
N GLU A 20 28.46 -19.38 12.49
CA GLU A 20 28.11 -18.24 11.63
C GLU A 20 26.63 -18.29 11.20
N PRO A 21 25.93 -17.15 11.09
CA PRO A 21 24.54 -17.11 10.64
C PRO A 21 24.37 -17.69 9.22
N ILE A 22 23.40 -18.58 9.05
CA ILE A 22 23.08 -19.14 7.73
C ILE A 22 22.30 -18.11 6.91
N GLU A 23 22.74 -17.89 5.68
CA GLU A 23 22.04 -17.00 4.73
C GLU A 23 20.68 -17.59 4.33
N ASP A 24 19.66 -16.73 4.32
CA ASP A 24 18.33 -17.05 3.81
C ASP A 24 18.26 -16.73 2.32
N ALA A 25 18.68 -17.71 1.51
CA ALA A 25 18.62 -17.63 0.06
C ALA A 25 17.18 -17.47 -0.46
N VAL A 26 16.16 -17.97 0.27
CA VAL A 26 14.75 -17.86 -0.13
C VAL A 26 14.27 -16.43 0.04
N SER A 27 14.45 -15.85 1.23
CA SER A 27 14.09 -14.45 1.50
C SER A 27 14.86 -13.50 0.59
N THR A 28 16.14 -13.76 0.35
CA THR A 28 16.97 -12.97 -0.58
C THR A 28 16.44 -13.04 -2.00
N LEU A 29 16.08 -14.25 -2.49
CA LEU A 29 15.49 -14.42 -3.81
C LEU A 29 14.13 -13.71 -3.93
N VAL A 30 13.24 -13.87 -2.95
CA VAL A 30 11.93 -13.21 -2.92
C VAL A 30 12.09 -11.70 -2.92
N TYR A 31 13.01 -11.17 -2.12
CA TYR A 31 13.31 -9.73 -2.10
C TYR A 31 13.80 -9.25 -3.46
N ASN A 32 14.75 -9.96 -4.09
CA ASN A 32 15.29 -9.59 -5.40
C ASN A 32 14.23 -9.64 -6.50
N ILE A 33 13.37 -10.65 -6.52
CA ILE A 33 12.25 -10.72 -7.47
C ILE A 33 11.29 -9.56 -7.25
N THR A 34 10.93 -9.28 -6.00
CA THR A 34 10.01 -8.19 -5.65
C THR A 34 10.60 -6.84 -6.05
N GLN A 35 11.88 -6.62 -5.73
CA GLN A 35 12.66 -5.44 -6.12
C GLN A 35 12.70 -5.25 -7.64
N TYR A 36 12.97 -6.32 -8.39
CA TYR A 36 13.06 -6.24 -9.84
C TYR A 36 11.71 -5.92 -10.50
N LEU A 37 10.63 -6.54 -10.05
CA LEU A 37 9.31 -6.39 -10.67
C LEU A 37 8.59 -5.11 -10.24
N ILE A 38 8.66 -4.77 -8.96
CA ILE A 38 7.84 -3.73 -8.33
C ILE A 38 8.70 -2.49 -7.97
N GLY A 39 10.02 -2.63 -7.91
CA GLY A 39 10.91 -1.65 -7.28
C GLY A 39 10.99 -1.87 -5.78
N ASP A 40 11.53 -0.88 -5.05
CA ASP A 40 11.77 -1.01 -3.62
C ASP A 40 10.50 -1.31 -2.81
N PRO A 41 10.40 -2.51 -2.18
CA PRO A 41 9.25 -2.88 -1.36
C PRO A 41 9.03 -1.93 -0.19
N THR A 42 10.09 -1.30 0.33
CA THR A 42 9.97 -0.34 1.42
C THR A 42 9.27 0.94 0.98
N ASN A 43 9.53 1.38 -0.25
CA ASN A 43 8.90 2.55 -0.87
C ASN A 43 7.51 2.23 -1.46
N LEU A 44 7.10 0.96 -1.49
CA LEU A 44 5.80 0.55 -2.04
C LEU A 44 4.64 1.19 -1.27
N LYS A 45 4.76 1.28 0.07
CA LYS A 45 3.74 1.91 0.91
C LYS A 45 3.55 3.39 0.55
N ASP A 46 4.65 4.10 0.33
CA ASP A 46 4.63 5.51 -0.06
C ASP A 46 4.08 5.70 -1.48
N ARG A 47 4.48 4.85 -2.43
CA ARG A 47 3.92 4.87 -3.80
C ARG A 47 2.42 4.60 -3.82
N ILE A 48 1.92 3.67 -2.99
CA ILE A 48 0.48 3.41 -2.87
C ILE A 48 -0.23 4.62 -2.26
N ALA A 49 0.36 5.25 -1.25
CA ALA A 49 -0.17 6.47 -0.62
C ALA A 49 -0.25 7.62 -1.63
N ASP A 50 0.80 7.83 -2.43
CA ASP A 50 0.85 8.85 -3.48
C ASP A 50 -0.15 8.58 -4.62
N GLN A 51 -0.30 7.34 -5.04
CA GLN A 51 -1.33 6.98 -6.02
C GLN A 51 -2.73 7.26 -5.51
N LEU A 52 -2.99 6.96 -4.23
CA LEU A 52 -4.29 7.20 -3.61
C LEU A 52 -4.55 8.69 -3.40
N SER A 53 -3.52 9.46 -3.02
CA SER A 53 -3.62 10.90 -2.84
C SER A 53 -3.91 11.62 -4.17
N ASN A 54 -3.43 11.08 -5.29
CA ASN A 54 -3.65 11.62 -6.62
C ASN A 54 -4.87 11.03 -7.35
N LEU A 55 -5.57 10.06 -6.76
CA LEU A 55 -6.71 9.41 -7.39
C LEU A 55 -7.90 10.38 -7.52
N ARG A 56 -8.39 10.56 -8.75
CA ARG A 56 -9.53 11.43 -9.08
C ARG A 56 -10.47 10.74 -10.07
N CYS A 57 -11.77 10.85 -9.85
CA CYS A 57 -12.84 10.49 -10.76
C CYS A 57 -13.08 11.63 -11.74
N ARG A 58 -12.55 11.52 -12.97
CA ARG A 58 -12.67 12.60 -13.97
C ARG A 58 -14.06 12.67 -14.60
N LYS A 59 -14.70 11.52 -14.81
CA LYS A 59 -16.04 11.42 -15.41
C LYS A 59 -16.93 10.56 -14.55
N LEU A 60 -18.23 10.86 -14.52
CA LEU A 60 -19.21 10.08 -13.77
C LEU A 60 -19.29 8.61 -14.22
N GLN A 61 -19.07 8.33 -15.51
CA GLN A 61 -18.98 6.96 -16.02
C GLN A 61 -17.87 6.13 -15.36
N ASP A 62 -16.80 6.78 -14.88
CA ASP A 62 -15.68 6.12 -14.22
C ASP A 62 -15.91 5.94 -12.72
N PHE A 63 -17.08 6.35 -12.20
CA PHE A 63 -17.37 6.34 -10.76
C PHE A 63 -17.23 4.95 -10.13
N ARG A 64 -17.68 3.89 -10.83
CA ARG A 64 -17.55 2.52 -10.32
C ARG A 64 -16.08 2.14 -10.13
N TRP A 65 -15.26 2.37 -11.15
CA TRP A 65 -13.83 2.11 -11.10
C TRP A 65 -13.14 2.94 -10.01
N TYR A 66 -13.46 4.24 -9.92
CA TYR A 66 -12.93 5.12 -8.89
C TYR A 66 -13.28 4.62 -7.49
N LYS A 67 -14.55 4.28 -7.24
CA LYS A 67 -15.02 3.76 -5.96
C LYS A 67 -14.27 2.49 -5.57
N ASP A 68 -14.23 1.53 -6.48
CA ASP A 68 -13.63 0.23 -6.20
C ASP A 68 -12.11 0.38 -5.96
N THR A 69 -11.42 1.15 -6.81
CA THR A 69 -9.97 1.43 -6.66
C THR A 69 -9.67 2.17 -5.36
N PHE A 70 -10.46 3.19 -5.01
CA PHE A 70 -10.27 3.95 -3.77
C PHE A 70 -10.49 3.05 -2.55
N MET A 71 -11.58 2.27 -2.53
CA MET A 71 -11.91 1.40 -1.40
C MET A 71 -10.88 0.29 -1.21
N THR A 72 -10.45 -0.39 -2.28
CA THR A 72 -9.42 -1.43 -2.18
C THR A 72 -8.11 -0.88 -1.60
N LYS A 73 -7.72 0.36 -1.93
CA LYS A 73 -6.51 1.00 -1.40
C LYS A 73 -6.67 1.52 0.03
N VAL A 74 -7.84 2.03 0.42
CA VAL A 74 -8.08 2.53 1.77
C VAL A 74 -8.24 1.39 2.77
N LEU A 75 -8.97 0.34 2.43
CA LEU A 75 -9.26 -0.78 3.34
C LEU A 75 -8.02 -1.59 3.72
N THR A 76 -6.92 -1.48 2.96
CA THR A 76 -5.63 -2.10 3.30
C THR A 76 -4.80 -1.27 4.29
N ARG A 77 -5.27 -0.09 4.72
CA ARG A 77 -4.53 0.81 5.61
C ARG A 77 -5.03 0.71 7.04
N GLU A 78 -4.10 0.89 7.99
CA GLU A 78 -4.43 0.95 9.42
C GLU A 78 -5.29 2.18 9.77
N ASP A 79 -5.10 3.28 9.04
CA ASP A 79 -5.81 4.54 9.24
C ASP A 79 -7.13 4.64 8.44
N ALA A 80 -7.66 3.52 7.90
CA ALA A 80 -8.83 3.50 7.01
C ALA A 80 -10.07 4.19 7.59
N ASN A 81 -10.23 4.16 8.91
CA ASN A 81 -11.38 4.75 9.62
C ASN A 81 -11.26 6.25 9.85
N GLN A 82 -10.13 6.88 9.49
CA GLN A 82 -9.94 8.31 9.68
C GLN A 82 -10.93 9.12 8.82
N PRO A 83 -11.53 10.21 9.35
CA PRO A 83 -12.43 11.09 8.59
C PRO A 83 -11.80 11.66 7.32
N TYR A 84 -10.47 11.79 7.30
CA TYR A 84 -9.69 12.20 6.14
C TYR A 84 -10.08 11.45 4.85
N TRP A 85 -10.27 10.13 4.92
CA TRP A 85 -10.58 9.32 3.74
C TRP A 85 -11.95 9.61 3.17
N LYS A 86 -12.93 9.98 4.01
CA LYS A 86 -14.26 10.41 3.55
C LYS A 86 -14.16 11.72 2.77
N GLU A 87 -13.46 12.71 3.32
CA GLU A 87 -13.24 13.98 2.62
C GLU A 87 -12.42 13.79 1.34
N LYS A 88 -11.39 12.95 1.39
CA LYS A 88 -10.58 12.63 0.23
C LYS A 88 -11.41 11.99 -0.89
N PHE A 89 -12.30 11.06 -0.54
CA PHE A 89 -13.21 10.43 -1.47
C PHE A 89 -14.10 11.47 -2.17
N ILE A 90 -14.69 12.40 -1.41
CA ILE A 90 -15.60 13.44 -1.94
C ILE A 90 -14.83 14.42 -2.84
N THR A 91 -13.66 14.90 -2.40
CA THR A 91 -12.84 15.83 -3.20
C THR A 91 -12.32 15.21 -4.49
N GLY A 92 -12.30 13.87 -4.59
CA GLY A 92 -11.88 13.16 -5.79
C GLY A 92 -12.98 13.03 -6.83
N LEU A 93 -14.22 13.40 -6.54
CA LEU A 93 -15.34 13.36 -7.48
C LEU A 93 -15.36 14.60 -8.38
N PRO A 94 -16.05 14.56 -9.54
CA PRO A 94 -16.28 15.76 -10.34
C PRO A 94 -16.93 16.87 -9.52
N THR A 95 -16.47 18.12 -9.69
CA THR A 95 -16.78 19.26 -8.81
C THR A 95 -18.27 19.40 -8.50
N LEU A 96 -19.13 19.43 -9.52
CA LEU A 96 -20.58 19.59 -9.36
C LEU A 96 -21.23 18.47 -8.54
N PHE A 97 -20.68 17.24 -8.64
CA PHE A 97 -21.17 16.09 -7.89
C PHE A 97 -20.69 16.15 -6.43
N ALA A 98 -19.43 16.51 -6.21
CA ALA A 98 -18.87 16.72 -4.88
C ALA A 98 -19.63 17.82 -4.12
N GLU A 99 -19.93 18.94 -4.78
CA GLU A 99 -20.72 20.05 -4.23
C GLU A 99 -22.14 19.60 -3.82
N LYS A 100 -22.81 18.83 -4.69
CA LYS A 100 -24.15 18.30 -4.41
C LYS A 100 -24.19 17.33 -3.23
N ILE A 101 -23.13 16.54 -3.02
CA ILE A 101 -23.00 15.70 -1.83
C ILE A 101 -22.84 16.60 -0.60
N ARG A 102 -21.90 17.55 -0.64
CA ARG A 102 -21.65 18.45 0.49
C ARG A 102 -22.89 19.26 0.87
N SER A 103 -23.71 19.70 -0.08
CA SER A 103 -24.94 20.43 0.21
C SER A 103 -26.03 19.57 0.86
N LYS A 104 -25.97 18.24 0.72
CA LYS A 104 -26.94 17.31 1.33
C LYS A 104 -26.58 16.91 2.76
N TYR A 105 -25.30 16.98 3.12
CA TYR A 105 -24.77 16.56 4.41
C TYR A 105 -24.27 17.73 5.27
N ARG A 106 -24.47 18.96 4.79
CA ARG A 106 -24.32 20.20 5.56
C ARG A 106 -25.65 20.58 6.19
#